data_AF-A0A5N5E7Z6-F1
#
_entry.id   AF-A0A5N5E7Z6-F1
#
_cell.length_a   1.000
_cell.length_b   1.000
_cell.length_c   1.000
_cell.angle_alpha   90.00
_cell.angle_beta   90.00
_cell.angle_gamma   90.00
#
_symmetry.space_group_name_H-M   'P 1'
#
loop_
_entity.id
_entity.type
_entity.pdbx_description
1 polymer ?
#
loop_
_entity_poly.entity_id
_entity_poly.type
_entity_poly.pdbx_seq_one_letter_code
_entity_poly.pdbx_strand_id
1 'polypeptide(L)'
;MEIDAGRWPDSANAPGTKGGITFRNSEGRLPAVGAGGGRVVYQEWDVNAKKNGQGRDAERIVTGNDGSAWYTLDHYDTFVRIR
;
A
#
# COMPACT_ATOMS: atom_id res chain seq x y z
N MET A 1 -0.70 -12.27 -4.59
CA MET A 1 -2.07 -11.71 -4.47
C MET A 1 -2.34 -10.74 -5.63
N GLU A 2 -3.58 -10.35 -5.89
CA GLU A 2 -3.93 -9.36 -6.95
C GLU A 2 -3.22 -8.00 -6.78
N ILE A 3 -2.87 -7.65 -5.53
CA ILE A 3 -2.06 -6.47 -5.16
C ILE A 3 -0.62 -6.59 -5.69
N ASP A 4 0.02 -7.75 -5.51
CA ASP A 4 1.39 -7.98 -6.00
C ASP A 4 1.50 -7.96 -7.52
N ALA A 5 0.39 -8.27 -8.20
CA ALA A 5 0.31 -8.21 -9.65
C ALA A 5 -0.02 -6.80 -10.17
N GLY A 6 -0.23 -5.83 -9.28
CA GLY A 6 -0.68 -4.49 -9.61
C GLY A 6 -2.05 -4.41 -10.29
N ARG A 7 -2.86 -5.46 -10.16
CA ARG A 7 -4.20 -5.56 -10.77
C ARG A 7 -5.31 -5.09 -9.85
N TRP A 8 -5.01 -4.93 -8.56
CA TRP A 8 -5.89 -4.28 -7.60
C TRP A 8 -5.72 -2.75 -7.70
N PRO A 9 -6.80 -1.92 -7.67
CA PRO A 9 -8.20 -2.26 -7.45
C PRO A 9 -9.00 -2.60 -8.72
N ASP A 10 -8.39 -2.54 -9.90
CA ASP A 10 -9.09 -2.70 -11.18
C ASP A 10 -9.82 -4.06 -11.30
N SER A 11 -9.26 -5.14 -10.74
CA SER A 11 -9.89 -6.46 -10.70
C SER A 11 -11.07 -6.58 -9.73
N ALA A 12 -11.26 -5.62 -8.82
CA ALA A 12 -12.35 -5.60 -7.84
C ALA A 12 -13.59 -4.81 -8.32
N ASN A 13 -13.55 -4.21 -9.52
CA ASN A 13 -14.63 -3.37 -10.07
C ASN A 13 -15.08 -2.29 -9.07
N ALA A 14 -14.11 -1.67 -8.39
CA ALA A 14 -14.30 -0.73 -7.30
C ALA A 14 -14.02 0.71 -7.78
N PRO A 15 -15.00 1.44 -8.33
CA PRO A 15 -14.81 2.81 -8.77
C PRO A 15 -14.46 3.73 -7.59
N GLY A 16 -13.29 4.38 -7.67
CA GLY A 16 -12.85 5.38 -6.69
C GLY A 16 -11.82 4.90 -5.66
N THR A 17 -11.42 3.64 -5.71
CA THR A 17 -10.21 3.13 -5.01
C THR A 17 -8.95 3.41 -5.80
N LYS A 18 -7.85 3.67 -5.09
CA LYS A 18 -6.53 3.94 -5.69
C LYS A 18 -5.52 2.88 -5.24
N GLY A 19 -4.70 2.42 -6.18
CA GLY A 19 -3.60 1.51 -5.89
C GLY A 19 -2.48 1.64 -6.94
N GLY A 20 -1.28 1.19 -6.59
CA GLY A 20 -0.13 1.12 -7.50
C GLY A 20 0.64 2.42 -7.67
N ILE A 21 0.26 3.49 -6.95
CA ILE A 21 1.02 4.74 -6.95
C ILE A 21 2.16 4.68 -5.93
N THR A 22 3.22 5.46 -6.17
CA THR A 22 4.39 5.51 -5.29
C THR A 22 4.03 6.01 -3.89
N PHE A 23 4.34 5.20 -2.88
CA PHE A 23 4.39 5.63 -1.49
C PHE A 23 5.79 6.16 -1.20
N ARG A 24 5.89 7.45 -0.83
CA ARG A 24 7.19 8.12 -0.69
C ARG A 24 7.96 7.75 0.57
N ASN A 25 7.26 7.23 1.59
CA ASN A 25 7.83 6.98 2.91
C ASN A 25 8.54 8.24 3.47
N SER A 26 7.92 9.41 3.34
CA SER A 26 8.51 10.71 3.69
C SER A 26 8.83 10.80 5.18
N GLU A 27 8.00 10.17 6.00
CA GLU A 27 8.12 10.10 7.45
C GLU A 27 9.14 9.05 7.91
N GLY A 28 9.69 8.25 6.98
CA GLY A 28 10.70 7.22 7.29
C GLY A 28 10.19 6.08 8.18
N ARG A 29 8.87 5.85 8.21
CA ARG A 29 8.22 4.83 9.06
C ARG A 29 8.48 3.40 8.57
N LEU A 30 8.81 3.22 7.29
CA LEU A 30 9.22 1.95 6.71
C LEU A 30 10.74 1.92 6.41
N PRO A 31 11.37 0.74 6.38
CA PRO A 31 12.79 0.63 6.02
C PRO A 31 13.12 1.20 4.63
N ALA A 32 14.12 2.08 4.53
CA ALA A 32 14.53 2.62 3.22
C ALA A 32 15.40 1.64 2.40
N VAL A 33 15.97 0.63 3.06
CA VAL A 33 16.90 -0.35 2.49
C VAL A 33 16.43 -1.75 2.86
N GLY A 34 16.29 -2.61 1.87
CA GLY A 34 15.84 -4.00 2.06
C GLY A 34 16.99 -4.90 2.51
N ALA A 35 16.67 -6.16 2.83
CA ALA A 35 17.65 -7.14 3.32
C ALA A 35 18.83 -7.39 2.34
N GLY A 36 18.60 -7.21 1.04
CA GLY A 36 19.63 -7.31 0.00
C GLY A 36 20.52 -6.05 -0.15
N GLY A 37 20.36 -5.03 0.71
CA GLY A 37 21.13 -3.79 0.65
C GLY A 37 20.67 -2.79 -0.42
N GLY A 38 19.67 -3.14 -1.24
CA GLY A 38 19.08 -2.25 -2.23
C GLY A 38 18.05 -1.28 -1.63
N ARG A 39 17.86 -0.13 -2.27
CA ARG A 39 16.80 0.83 -1.92
C ARG A 39 15.42 0.19 -2.14
N VAL A 40 14.54 0.33 -1.15
CA VAL A 40 13.14 -0.10 -1.29
C VAL A 40 12.32 1.01 -1.96
N VAL A 41 11.57 0.62 -2.97
CA VAL A 41 10.56 1.46 -3.63
C VAL A 41 9.21 0.90 -3.23
N TYR A 42 8.38 1.77 -2.65
CA TYR A 42 7.08 1.40 -2.13
C TYR A 42 5.94 1.85 -3.05
N GLN A 43 4.89 1.05 -3.11
CA GLN A 43 3.59 1.39 -3.69
C GLN A 43 2.51 1.26 -2.64
N GLU A 44 1.51 2.15 -2.68
CA GLU A 44 0.33 2.05 -1.83
C GLU A 44 -0.88 1.49 -2.56
N TRP A 45 -1.74 0.84 -1.78
CA TRP A 45 -3.00 0.23 -2.21
C TRP A 45 -4.03 0.51 -1.13
N ASP A 46 -5.17 1.07 -1.51
CA ASP A 46 -6.36 1.02 -0.67
C ASP A 46 -6.67 -0.45 -0.28
N VAL A 47 -7.35 -0.65 0.85
CA VAL A 47 -7.78 -2.01 1.24
C VAL A 47 -9.22 -2.24 0.83
N ASN A 48 -10.11 -1.28 1.14
CA ASN A 48 -11.52 -1.41 0.87
C ASN A 48 -11.96 -0.55 -0.31
N ALA A 49 -12.96 -1.03 -1.04
CA ALA A 49 -13.64 -0.25 -2.06
C ALA A 49 -14.22 1.04 -1.46
N LYS A 50 -14.05 2.16 -2.17
CA LYS A 50 -14.63 3.44 -1.77
C LYS A 50 -16.15 3.34 -1.82
N LYS A 51 -16.81 3.71 -0.72
CA LYS A 51 -18.28 3.82 -0.67
C LYS A 51 -18.73 5.09 -1.39
N ASN A 52 -19.83 5.00 -2.12
CA ASN A 52 -20.34 6.13 -2.89
C ASN A 52 -20.73 7.29 -1.94
N GLY A 53 -20.30 8.52 -2.27
CA GLY A 53 -20.50 9.69 -1.42
C GLY A 53 -19.60 9.79 -0.17
N GLN A 54 -18.67 8.85 0.06
CA GLN A 54 -17.70 8.92 1.17
C GLN A 54 -16.27 9.12 0.66
N GLY A 55 -15.36 9.59 1.54
CA GLY A 55 -13.92 9.58 1.28
C GLY A 55 -13.35 8.16 1.24
N ARG A 56 -12.07 8.02 0.85
CA ARG A 56 -11.30 6.78 1.11
C ARG A 56 -11.21 6.59 2.63
N ASP A 57 -11.22 5.35 3.09
CA ASP A 57 -10.93 5.04 4.49
C ASP A 57 -9.44 5.31 4.81
N ALA A 58 -9.01 4.96 6.02
CA ALA A 58 -7.63 5.10 6.46
C ALA A 58 -6.75 3.86 6.13
N GLU A 59 -7.36 2.76 5.67
CA GLU A 59 -6.70 1.47 5.58
C GLU A 59 -5.91 1.34 4.27
N ARG A 60 -4.63 0.99 4.38
CA ARG A 60 -3.74 0.84 3.23
C ARG A 60 -2.86 -0.38 3.38
N ILE A 61 -2.56 -1.01 2.25
CA ILE A 61 -1.42 -1.91 2.09
C ILE A 61 -0.31 -1.13 1.38
N VAL A 62 0.93 -1.33 1.82
CA VAL A 62 2.13 -0.80 1.19
C VAL A 62 3.03 -1.97 0.82
N THR A 63 3.35 -2.11 -0.47
CA THR A 63 4.24 -3.17 -0.96
C THR A 63 5.58 -2.59 -1.37
N GLY A 64 6.67 -3.29 -1.03
CA GLY A 64 8.03 -2.96 -1.45
C GLY A 64 8.48 -3.83 -2.63
N ASN A 65 9.31 -3.27 -3.52
CA ASN A 65 9.98 -4.03 -4.58
C ASN A 65 10.97 -5.08 -4.05
N ASP A 66 11.31 -5.04 -2.76
CA ASP A 66 12.09 -6.05 -2.04
C ASP A 66 11.23 -7.26 -1.61
N GLY A 67 9.95 -7.25 -1.95
CA GLY A 67 8.98 -8.29 -1.58
C GLY A 67 8.31 -8.03 -0.23
N SER A 68 8.65 -6.98 0.51
CA SER A 68 7.98 -6.65 1.77
C SER A 68 6.53 -6.20 1.55
N ALA A 69 5.69 -6.42 2.56
CA ALA A 69 4.35 -5.85 2.59
C ALA A 69 3.97 -5.41 4.00
N TRP A 70 3.29 -4.27 4.07
CA TRP A 70 2.91 -3.60 5.31
C TRP A 70 1.45 -3.20 5.24
N TYR A 71 0.76 -3.27 6.38
CA TYR A 71 -0.61 -2.82 6.53
C TYR A 71 -0.67 -1.67 7.54
N THR A 72 -1.43 -0.63 7.22
CA THR A 72 -1.76 0.47 8.13
C THR A 72 -3.28 0.60 8.20
N LEU A 73 -3.79 0.79 9.41
CA LEU A 73 -5.22 1.04 9.68
C LEU A 73 -5.52 2.52 9.96
N ASP A 74 -4.47 3.31 10.14
CA ASP A 74 -4.48 4.64 10.71
C ASP A 74 -3.84 5.67 9.77
N HIS A 75 -3.97 5.43 8.46
CA HIS A 75 -3.51 6.34 7.42
C HIS A 75 -2.01 6.67 7.54
N TYR A 76 -1.20 5.60 7.52
CA TYR A 76 0.26 5.59 7.50
C TYR A 76 0.94 5.93 8.84
N ASP A 77 0.21 6.08 9.94
CA ASP A 77 0.79 6.41 11.26
C ASP A 77 1.52 5.24 11.90
N THR A 78 0.93 4.05 11.84
CA THR A 78 1.56 2.80 12.25
C THR A 78 1.46 1.75 11.17
N PHE A 79 2.41 0.80 11.19
CA PHE A 79 2.48 -0.28 10.23
C PHE A 79 2.67 -1.62 10.92
N VAL A 80 1.93 -2.60 10.44
CA VAL A 80 2.12 -4.02 10.76
C VAL A 80 2.72 -4.69 9.54
N ARG A 81 3.86 -5.36 9.71
CA ARG A 81 4.45 -6.16 8.64
C ARG A 81 3.60 -7.41 8.41
N ILE A 82 3.22 -7.66 7.16
CA ILE A 82 2.40 -8.82 6.77
C ILE A 82 3.14 -9.78 5.83
N ARG A 83 4.34 -9.39 5.34
CA ARG A 83 5.29 -10.22 4.59
C ARG A 83 6.72 -9.69 4.69
#